data_AF-W4LFK0-F1
#
_entry.id   AF-W4LFK0-F1
#
_cell.length_a   1.000
_cell.length_b   1.000
_cell.length_c   1.000
_cell.angle_alpha   90.00
_cell.angle_beta   90.00
_cell.angle_gamma   90.00
#
_symmetry.space_group_name_H-M   'P 1'
#
loop_
_entity.id
_entity.type
_entity.pdbx_description
1 polymer ?
#
loop_
_entity_poly.entity_id
_entity_poly.type
_entity_poly.pdbx_seq_one_letter_code
_entity_poly.pdbx_strand_id
1 'polypeptide(L)'
;MDIPTTTFVLLAFFVAAFLKGITGLGFSTICLPILSILIDLKMAIPLVIIPSLSSNVLVMMQAGRFREALHRFWPLYLSAIPGLMLGVSVLSSVKSSWSRAVLGAILFIFALWSWRTQARTLSLKAERW
;
A
#
# COMPACT_ATOMS: atom_id res chain seq x y z
N MET A 1 21.22 -12.02 -1.60
CA MET A 1 21.06 -10.61 -1.15
C MET A 1 22.21 -10.32 -0.23
N ASP A 2 22.91 -9.22 -0.48
CA ASP A 2 24.03 -8.81 0.37
C ASP A 2 23.49 -8.35 1.74
N ILE A 3 24.23 -8.65 2.80
CA ILE A 3 23.93 -8.26 4.19
C ILE A 3 23.47 -6.79 4.32
N PRO A 4 24.14 -5.78 3.69
CA PRO A 4 23.69 -4.39 3.79
C PRO A 4 22.28 -4.16 3.24
N THR A 5 21.92 -4.79 2.12
CA THR A 5 20.62 -4.61 1.48
C THR A 5 19.49 -5.13 2.35
N THR A 6 19.69 -6.27 3.02
CA THR A 6 18.70 -6.83 3.95
C THR A 6 18.47 -5.91 5.15
N THR A 7 19.52 -5.29 5.69
CA THR A 7 19.40 -4.32 6.78
C THR A 7 18.57 -3.10 6.36
N PHE A 8 18.80 -2.56 5.16
CA PHE A 8 18.00 -1.43 4.64
C PHE A 8 16.53 -1.80 4.44
N VAL A 9 16.24 -3.01 3.93
CA VAL A 9 14.86 -3.50 3.77
C VAL A 9 14.16 -3.62 5.13
N LEU A 10 14.83 -4.17 6.14
CA LEU A 10 14.27 -4.26 7.50
C LEU A 10 13.98 -2.89 8.10
N LEU A 11 14.89 -1.93 7.91
CA LEU A 11 14.71 -0.56 8.36
C LEU A 11 13.52 0.12 7.64
N ALA A 12 13.40 -0.08 6.33
CA ALA A 12 12.27 0.40 5.55
C ALA A 12 10.93 -0.19 6.04
N PHE A 13 10.91 -1.49 6.35
CA PHE A 13 9.72 -2.16 6.89
C PHE A 13 9.34 -1.61 8.25
N PHE A 14 10.32 -1.38 9.12
CA PHE A 14 10.09 -0.79 10.44
C PHE A 14 9.48 0.61 10.34
N VAL A 15 10.07 1.48 9.51
CA VAL A 15 9.55 2.84 9.28
C VAL A 15 8.14 2.82 8.70
N ALA A 16 7.89 1.96 7.71
CA ALA A 16 6.56 1.84 7.10
C ALA A 16 5.51 1.31 8.09
N ALA A 17 5.84 0.33 8.91
CA ALA A 17 4.94 -0.20 9.94
C ALA A 17 4.63 0.86 11.02
N PHE A 18 5.64 1.60 11.46
CA PHE A 18 5.48 2.68 12.43
C PHE A 18 4.59 3.80 11.91
N LEU A 19 4.86 4.28 10.69
CA LEU A 19 4.07 5.31 10.04
C LEU A 19 2.63 4.85 9.75
N LYS A 20 2.43 3.57 9.37
CA LYS A 20 1.08 2.98 9.30
C LYS A 20 0.35 3.06 10.64
N GLY A 21 1.04 2.76 11.74
CA GLY A 21 0.46 2.84 13.08
C GLY A 21 0.03 4.26 13.47
N ILE A 22 0.79 5.28 13.09
CA ILE A 22 0.49 6.69 13.41
C ILE A 22 -0.57 7.28 12.48
N THR A 23 -0.38 7.10 11.17
CA THR A 23 -1.16 7.80 10.13
C THR A 23 -2.40 7.03 9.69
N GLY A 24 -2.47 5.73 9.96
CA GLY A 24 -3.47 4.84 9.38
C GLY A 24 -3.28 4.57 7.88
N LEU A 25 -2.23 5.12 7.25
CA LEU A 25 -1.93 4.87 5.83
C LEU A 25 -1.52 3.41 5.61
N GLY A 26 -1.81 2.89 4.42
CA GLY A 26 -1.44 1.54 4.04
C GLY A 26 0.08 1.29 4.14
N PHE A 27 0.47 0.12 4.66
CA PHE A 27 1.89 -0.29 4.78
C PHE A 27 2.62 -0.18 3.43
N SER A 28 1.99 -0.70 2.38
CA SER A 28 2.54 -0.70 1.03
C SER A 28 2.75 0.70 0.46
N THR A 29 1.89 1.67 0.82
CA THR A 29 1.96 3.06 0.34
C THR A 29 3.27 3.74 0.76
N ILE A 30 3.81 3.39 1.93
CA ILE A 30 5.06 3.94 2.45
C ILE A 30 6.25 3.03 2.11
N CYS A 31 6.05 1.71 2.17
CA CYS A 31 7.13 0.75 2.01
C CYS A 31 7.61 0.63 0.55
N LEU A 32 6.69 0.56 -0.43
CA LEU A 32 7.04 0.37 -1.84
C LEU A 32 7.92 1.51 -2.42
N PRO A 33 7.62 2.80 -2.18
CA PRO A 33 8.46 3.89 -2.67
C PRO A 33 9.90 3.78 -2.14
N ILE A 34 10.06 3.51 -0.84
CA ILE A 34 11.37 3.36 -0.19
C ILE A 34 12.12 2.17 -0.82
N LEU A 35 11.47 1.02 -0.95
CA LEU A 35 12.08 -0.17 -1.55
C LEU A 35 12.42 0.02 -3.03
N SER A 36 11.65 0.82 -3.77
CA SER A 36 11.88 1.06 -5.21
C SER A 36 13.19 1.80 -5.51
N ILE A 37 13.77 2.46 -4.50
CA ILE A 37 15.09 3.11 -4.60
C ILE A 37 16.21 2.07 -4.43
N LEU A 38 15.97 1.03 -3.62
CA LEU A 38 16.95 0.01 -3.25
C LEU A 38 16.95 -1.18 -4.23
N ILE A 39 15.77 -1.63 -4.64
CA ILE A 39 15.56 -2.86 -5.42
C ILE A 39 14.49 -2.66 -6.49
N ASP A 40 14.44 -3.60 -7.44
CA ASP A 40 13.43 -3.63 -8.49
C ASP A 40 12.02 -3.80 -7.92
N LEU A 41 11.04 -3.10 -8.50
CA LEU A 41 9.63 -3.23 -8.13
C LEU A 41 9.10 -4.66 -8.26
N LYS A 42 9.61 -5.42 -9.26
CA LYS A 42 9.26 -6.84 -9.45
C LYS A 42 9.67 -7.70 -8.26
N MET A 43 10.73 -7.32 -7.54
CA MET A 43 11.18 -7.98 -6.31
C MET A 43 10.53 -7.37 -5.06
N ALA A 44 10.32 -6.05 -5.03
CA ALA A 44 9.77 -5.35 -3.89
C ALA A 44 8.31 -5.72 -3.61
N ILE A 45 7.47 -5.78 -4.65
CA ILE A 45 6.03 -5.99 -4.49
C ILE A 45 5.70 -7.32 -3.79
N PRO A 46 6.24 -8.48 -4.21
CA PRO A 46 6.02 -9.74 -3.49
C PRO A 46 6.53 -9.73 -2.05
N LEU A 47 7.63 -9.01 -1.77
CA LEU A 47 8.20 -8.91 -0.43
C LEU A 47 7.29 -8.15 0.54
N VAL A 48 6.63 -7.10 0.03
CA VAL A 48 5.76 -6.20 0.79
C VAL A 48 4.35 -6.76 0.95
N ILE A 49 3.85 -7.54 -0.02
CA ILE A 49 2.46 -7.98 -0.03
C ILE A 49 2.14 -8.89 1.16
N ILE A 50 3.04 -9.81 1.51
CA ILE A 50 2.88 -10.75 2.62
C ILE A 50 2.69 -10.00 3.95
N PRO A 51 3.65 -9.17 4.42
CA PRO A 51 3.50 -8.45 5.68
C PRO A 51 2.35 -7.43 5.63
N SER A 52 2.09 -6.81 4.48
CA SER A 52 0.97 -5.88 4.33
C SER A 52 -0.37 -6.57 4.56
N LEU A 53 -0.60 -7.72 3.91
CA LEU A 53 -1.83 -8.49 4.05
C LEU A 53 -1.96 -9.04 5.47
N SER A 54 -0.91 -9.64 6.03
CA SER A 54 -0.91 -10.14 7.41
C SER A 54 -1.27 -9.04 8.40
N SER A 55 -0.64 -7.87 8.30
CA SER A 55 -0.94 -6.73 9.16
C SER A 55 -2.37 -6.22 8.98
N ASN A 56 -2.86 -6.13 7.74
CA ASN A 56 -4.23 -5.70 7.46
C ASN A 56 -5.26 -6.67 8.06
N VAL A 57 -5.03 -7.97 7.93
CA VAL A 57 -5.91 -9.01 8.50
C VAL A 57 -5.91 -8.93 10.02
N LEU A 58 -4.74 -8.80 10.65
CA LEU A 58 -4.64 -8.68 12.11
C LEU A 58 -5.40 -7.45 12.63
N VAL A 59 -5.23 -6.29 12.00
CA VAL A 59 -5.96 -5.07 12.36
C VAL A 59 -7.47 -5.27 12.17
N MET A 60 -7.89 -5.92 11.09
CA MET A 60 -9.31 -6.17 10.82
C MET A 60 -9.94 -7.16 11.81
N MET A 61 -9.18 -8.16 12.26
CA MET A 61 -9.60 -9.08 13.32
C MET A 61 -9.72 -8.36 14.67
N GLN A 62 -8.75 -7.51 15.02
CA GLN A 62 -8.78 -6.71 16.25
C GLN A 62 -9.97 -5.74 16.27
N ALA A 63 -10.41 -5.24 15.11
CA ALA A 63 -11.58 -4.37 14.99
C ALA A 63 -12.92 -5.09 15.22
N GLY A 64 -12.96 -6.43 15.34
CA GLY A 64 -14.14 -7.20 15.75
C GLY A 64 -15.29 -7.31 14.74
N ARG A 65 -15.25 -6.60 13.61
CA ARG A 65 -16.34 -6.55 12.61
C ARG A 65 -15.98 -7.15 11.25
N PHE A 66 -15.14 -8.19 11.25
CA PHE A 66 -14.60 -8.82 10.03
C PHE A 66 -15.69 -9.26 9.04
N ARG A 67 -16.76 -9.91 9.53
CA ARG A 67 -17.81 -10.47 8.67
C ARG A 67 -18.67 -9.40 7.99
N GLU A 68 -18.97 -8.31 8.70
CA GLU A 68 -19.72 -7.17 8.15
C GLU A 68 -18.88 -6.42 7.10
N ALA A 69 -17.59 -6.21 7.37
CA ALA A 69 -16.66 -5.63 6.42
C ALA A 69 -16.57 -6.48 5.14
N LEU A 70 -16.47 -7.81 5.27
CA LEU A 70 -16.37 -8.69 4.11
C LEU A 70 -17.62 -8.65 3.22
N HIS A 71 -18.82 -8.63 3.82
CA HIS A 71 -20.07 -8.56 3.07
C HIS A 71 -20.25 -7.19 2.38
N ARG A 72 -19.83 -6.10 3.04
CA ARG A 72 -19.93 -4.75 2.49
C ARG A 72 -18.91 -4.46 1.38
N PHE A 73 -17.69 -4.99 1.51
CA PHE A 73 -16.59 -4.77 0.57
C PHE A 73 -16.37 -5.93 -0.41
N TRP A 74 -17.26 -6.93 -0.44
CA TRP A 74 -17.21 -8.04 -1.40
C TRP A 74 -17.02 -7.59 -2.87
N PRO A 75 -17.69 -6.53 -3.38
CA PRO A 75 -17.52 -6.10 -4.77
C PRO A 75 -16.11 -5.56 -5.03
N LEU A 76 -15.49 -4.95 -4.02
CA LEU A 76 -14.11 -4.46 -4.07
C LEU A 76 -13.13 -5.63 -4.19
N TYR A 77 -13.32 -6.69 -3.41
CA TYR A 77 -12.47 -7.89 -3.51
C TYR A 77 -12.65 -8.60 -4.85
N LEU A 78 -13.87 -8.69 -5.36
CA LEU A 78 -14.14 -9.32 -6.65
C LEU A 78 -13.51 -8.54 -7.81
N SER A 79 -13.61 -7.21 -7.79
CA SER A 79 -12.99 -6.33 -8.80
C SER A 79 -11.46 -6.26 -8.66
N ALA A 80 -10.91 -6.51 -7.46
CA ALA A 80 -9.47 -6.56 -7.25
C ALA A 80 -8.80 -7.74 -7.97
N ILE A 81 -9.49 -8.88 -8.14
CA ILE A 81 -8.94 -10.06 -8.82
C ILE A 81 -8.53 -9.76 -10.27
N PRO A 82 -9.44 -9.29 -11.17
CA PRO A 82 -9.05 -8.95 -12.53
C PRO A 82 -8.07 -7.79 -12.58
N GLY A 83 -8.21 -6.81 -11.67
CA GLY A 83 -7.26 -5.69 -11.54
C GLY A 83 -5.84 -6.17 -11.22
N LEU A 84 -5.69 -7.15 -10.33
CA LEU A 84 -4.40 -7.74 -9.98
C LEU A 84 -3.81 -8.53 -11.14
N MET A 85 -4.61 -9.34 -11.84
CA MET A 85 -4.14 -10.08 -13.02
C MET A 85 -3.63 -9.14 -14.11
N LEU A 86 -4.39 -8.08 -14.41
CA LEU A 86 -3.98 -7.05 -15.37
C LEU A 86 -2.74 -6.31 -14.88
N GLY A 87 -2.73 -5.87 -13.62
CA GLY A 87 -1.62 -5.12 -13.03
C GLY A 87 -0.32 -5.90 -13.03
N VAL A 88 -0.34 -7.18 -12.64
CA VAL A 88 0.84 -8.07 -12.67
C VAL A 88 1.31 -8.32 -14.10
N SER A 89 0.39 -8.53 -15.05
CA SER A 89 0.72 -8.75 -16.47
C SER A 89 1.36 -7.53 -17.13
N VAL A 90 0.86 -6.33 -16.80
CA VAL A 90 1.46 -5.07 -17.26
C VAL A 90 2.82 -4.87 -16.60
N LEU A 91 2.91 -5.10 -15.28
CA LEU A 91 4.15 -4.93 -14.53
C LEU A 91 5.25 -5.87 -15.03
N SER A 92 4.93 -7.12 -15.38
CA SER A 92 5.89 -8.09 -15.90
C SER A 92 6.38 -7.72 -17.29
N SER A 93 5.52 -7.15 -18.14
CA SER A 93 5.81 -6.76 -19.53
C SER A 93 6.63 -5.46 -19.65
N VAL A 94 6.54 -4.58 -18.66
CA VAL A 94 7.20 -3.27 -18.68
C VAL A 94 8.64 -3.35 -18.14
N LYS A 95 9.54 -2.51 -18.68
CA LYS A 95 10.92 -2.38 -18.18
C LYS A 95 10.90 -1.78 -16.77
N SER A 96 11.80 -2.26 -15.91
CA SER A 96 11.98 -1.80 -14.52
C SER A 96 11.98 -0.27 -14.33
N SER A 97 12.64 0.46 -15.24
CA SER A 97 12.74 1.92 -15.17
C SER A 97 11.39 2.62 -15.31
N TRP A 98 10.54 2.13 -16.22
CA TRP A 98 9.21 2.67 -16.44
C TRP A 98 8.28 2.40 -15.26
N SER A 99 8.34 1.21 -14.65
CA SER A 99 7.55 0.90 -13.45
C SER A 99 7.87 1.85 -12.29
N ARG A 100 9.15 2.18 -12.10
CA ARG A 100 9.59 3.15 -11.09
C ARG A 100 9.11 4.57 -11.41
N ALA A 101 9.21 4.99 -12.66
CA ALA A 101 8.72 6.30 -13.09
C ALA A 101 7.21 6.46 -12.89
N VAL A 102 6.44 5.42 -13.25
CA VAL A 102 4.98 5.38 -13.04
C VAL A 102 4.63 5.45 -11.56
N LEU A 103 5.32 4.68 -10.71
CA LEU A 103 5.12 4.74 -9.26
C LEU A 103 5.39 6.16 -8.73
N GLY A 104 6.50 6.78 -9.13
CA GLY A 104 6.85 8.15 -8.74
C GLY A 104 5.80 9.17 -9.17
N ALA A 105 5.30 9.06 -10.42
CA ALA A 105 4.24 9.93 -10.93
C ALA A 105 2.94 9.79 -10.13
N ILE A 106 2.53 8.56 -9.81
CA ILE A 106 1.34 8.29 -8.98
C ILE A 106 1.49 8.92 -7.60
N LEU A 107 2.65 8.76 -6.94
CA LEU A 107 2.91 9.35 -5.63
C LEU A 107 2.90 10.87 -5.67
N PHE A 108 3.46 11.47 -6.73
CA PHE A 108 3.46 12.91 -6.90
C PHE A 108 2.04 13.47 -7.06
N ILE A 109 1.22 12.81 -7.90
CA ILE A 109 -0.20 13.16 -8.07
C ILE A 109 -0.95 12.99 -6.74
N PHE A 110 -0.72 11.88 -6.03
CA PHE A 110 -1.34 11.62 -4.74
C PHE A 110 -0.97 12.68 -3.70
N ALA A 111 0.31 13.06 -3.61
CA ALA A 111 0.77 14.10 -2.71
C ALA A 111 0.16 15.46 -3.04
N LEU A 112 0.09 15.82 -4.33
CA LEU A 112 -0.54 17.06 -4.78
C LEU A 112 -2.04 17.07 -4.48
N TRP A 113 -2.70 15.93 -4.65
CA TRP A 113 -4.11 15.77 -4.33
C TRP A 113 -4.36 15.87 -2.82
N SER A 114 -3.60 15.13 -2.01
CA SER A 114 -3.67 15.16 -0.54
C SER A 114 -3.43 16.57 0.01
N TRP A 115 -2.46 17.29 -0.55
CA TRP A 115 -2.18 18.68 -0.18
C TRP A 115 -3.40 19.58 -0.40
N ARG A 116 -4.15 19.37 -1.49
CA ARG A 116 -5.36 20.14 -1.81
C ARG A 116 -6.57 19.73 -0.96
N THR A 117 -6.71 18.46 -0.59
CA THR A 117 -7.86 17.94 0.16
C THR A 117 -7.72 18.05 1.68
N GLN A 118 -6.51 18.23 2.23
CA GLN A 118 -6.29 18.44 3.66
C GLN A 118 -7.10 19.62 4.24
N ALA A 119 -7.52 20.57 3.40
CA ALA A 119 -8.36 21.71 3.77
C ALA A 119 -9.86 21.36 3.97
N ARG A 120 -10.28 20.10 3.78
CA ARG A 120 -11.66 19.65 3.99
C ARG A 120 -11.69 18.58 5.09
N THR A 121 -11.41 18.99 6.33
CA THR A 121 -11.81 18.21 7.51
C THR A 121 -13.32 17.97 7.44
N LEU A 122 -13.70 16.71 7.22
CA LEU A 122 -15.08 16.28 7.27
C LEU A 122 -15.64 16.59 8.66
N SER A 123 -16.65 17.45 8.70
CA SER A 123 -17.43 17.73 9.89
C SER A 123 -17.97 16.41 10.45
N LEU A 124 -17.59 16.08 11.69
CA LEU A 124 -17.97 14.89 12.48
C LEU A 124 -19.49 14.65 12.60
N LYS A 125 -20.33 15.52 12.02
CA LYS A 125 -21.78 15.52 12.14
C LYS A 125 -22.52 14.65 11.10
N ALA A 126 -21.80 14.03 10.16
CA ALA A 126 -22.40 13.27 9.05
C ALA A 126 -22.39 11.73 9.23
N GLU A 127 -21.71 11.20 10.25
CA GLU A 127 -21.80 9.77 10.57
C GLU A 127 -22.94 9.53 11.57
N ARG A 128 -24.17 9.49 11.05
CA ARG A 128 -25.26 8.77 11.73
C ARG A 128 -25.02 7.28 11.50
N TRP A 129 -24.34 6.68 12.47
CA TRP A 129 -24.25 5.24 12.66
C TRP A 129 -25.63 4.63 12.85
#